data_AF-A0A183KDK0-F1
#
_entry.id   AF-A0A183KDK0-F1
#
_cell.length_a   1.000
_cell.length_b   1.000
_cell.length_c   1.000
_cell.angle_alpha   90.00
_cell.angle_beta   90.00
_cell.angle_gamma   90.00
#
_symmetry.space_group_name_H-M   'P 1'
#
loop_
_entity.id
_entity.type
_entity.pdbx_description
1 polymer ?
#
loop_
_entity_poly.entity_id
_entity_poly.type
_entity_poly.pdbx_seq_one_letter_code
_entity_poly.pdbx_strand_id
1 'polypeptide(L)'
;MPSLGIISVYGDSFRNHTLKADVDGFLLEDLNMTAQNHDENAPLLGDVSDNFSPDSYSPLVNEIHNDSDFKNVLQSALQAIESGILPERIYQGSSGSYFVKNANGEKIAVFKPKDEEPYGKLNPKWTKWMHKHCCPCCFGRSCLVPNQGYLSEAGASLVDQRLRLNIVPRTRVVRLVSESFNYSTVDRAKSRTKQHFASRFPELGRHFNRLGLPPKIGSFQLFVSGCRDADYWLRHFDNESLPKPTASEFRFQFEKLVILDYLIRNTDRGNDNWLIRYQSSELKEDTDETNKDDWGVVDMPKIELFAIDNGLSFPFKHPDEWRACKFNLDVFTIDG
;
A
#
# COMPACT_ATOMS: atom_id res chain seq x y z
N MET A 1 44.94 57.32 15.15
CA MET A 1 46.07 57.72 14.28
C MET A 1 47.36 57.37 14.98
N PRO A 2 48.42 56.89 14.31
CA PRO A 2 48.64 56.62 12.87
C PRO A 2 48.48 55.10 12.56
N SER A 3 48.19 54.54 11.38
CA SER A 3 48.35 54.77 9.93
C SER A 3 49.73 54.49 9.31
N LEU A 4 49.71 53.65 8.26
CA LEU A 4 50.61 53.50 7.09
C LEU A 4 51.68 52.39 7.20
N GLY A 5 51.94 51.53 6.20
CA GLY A 5 51.53 51.45 4.77
C GLY A 5 51.36 49.98 4.32
N ILE A 6 50.60 49.60 3.28
CA ILE A 6 50.51 49.99 1.85
C ILE A 6 51.53 49.26 0.93
N ILE A 7 50.98 48.40 0.05
CA ILE A 7 51.39 48.02 -1.35
C ILE A 7 52.63 47.09 -1.47
N SER A 8 52.79 46.13 -2.39
CA SER A 8 52.03 45.44 -3.46
C SER A 8 53.09 44.58 -4.22
N VAL A 9 52.84 43.38 -4.78
CA VAL A 9 52.53 43.09 -6.21
C VAL A 9 53.47 41.97 -6.74
N TYR A 10 52.88 40.97 -7.45
CA TYR A 10 53.45 39.99 -8.42
C TYR A 10 54.49 38.96 -7.92
N GLY A 11 54.57 37.71 -8.38
CA GLY A 11 53.93 36.95 -9.47
C GLY A 11 54.88 35.81 -9.90
N ASP A 12 54.35 34.59 -10.02
CA ASP A 12 54.81 33.36 -10.71
C ASP A 12 56.28 32.85 -10.64
N SER A 13 56.44 31.56 -10.30
CA SER A 13 56.86 30.51 -11.26
C SER A 13 57.09 29.13 -10.61
N PHE A 14 56.34 28.14 -11.10
CA PHE A 14 56.67 26.72 -11.35
C PHE A 14 57.79 26.00 -10.54
N ARG A 15 57.45 24.87 -9.88
CA ARG A 15 57.70 23.50 -10.41
C ARG A 15 57.23 22.38 -9.47
N ASN A 16 56.61 21.39 -10.11
CA ASN A 16 56.10 20.11 -9.64
C ASN A 16 57.14 19.21 -8.94
N HIS A 17 56.67 18.44 -7.95
CA HIS A 17 57.02 17.02 -7.88
C HIS A 17 55.86 16.17 -7.33
N THR A 18 55.35 15.34 -8.22
CA THR A 18 54.32 14.32 -8.06
C THR A 18 54.87 13.09 -7.32
N LEU A 19 54.05 12.48 -6.45
CA LEU A 19 54.08 11.03 -6.23
C LEU A 19 52.68 10.47 -6.49
N LYS A 20 52.62 9.61 -7.51
CA LYS A 20 51.47 8.83 -7.97
C LYS A 20 51.30 7.57 -7.12
N ALA A 21 50.06 7.17 -6.92
CA ALA A 21 49.65 5.76 -6.96
C ALA A 21 48.35 5.70 -7.79
N ASP A 22 48.45 5.07 -8.96
CA ASP A 22 47.38 4.85 -9.94
C ASP A 22 46.52 3.64 -9.52
N VAL A 23 45.19 3.71 -9.66
CA VAL A 23 44.33 2.59 -10.14
C VAL A 23 43.13 3.17 -10.91
N ASP A 24 43.25 3.06 -12.24
CA ASP A 24 42.25 2.90 -13.30
C ASP A 24 40.91 3.66 -13.27
N GLY A 25 40.82 4.62 -14.20
CA GLY A 25 39.58 5.25 -14.63
C GLY A 25 38.76 4.36 -15.57
N PHE A 26 37.47 4.35 -15.34
CA PHE A 26 36.46 4.09 -16.36
C PHE A 26 35.71 5.40 -16.61
N LEU A 27 35.82 5.91 -17.84
CA LEU A 27 35.25 7.17 -18.33
C LEU A 27 33.72 7.19 -18.15
N LEU A 28 33.23 8.25 -17.48
CA LEU A 28 31.82 8.63 -17.36
C LEU A 28 31.46 9.74 -18.37
N GLU A 29 31.91 9.60 -19.61
CA GLU A 29 31.50 10.47 -20.73
C GLU A 29 30.78 9.60 -21.75
N ASP A 30 29.49 9.30 -21.50
CA ASP A 30 28.50 8.92 -22.53
C ASP A 30 27.09 8.73 -21.95
N LEU A 31 26.65 9.62 -21.06
CA LEU A 31 25.23 9.76 -20.72
C LEU A 31 24.81 11.21 -20.92
N ASN A 32 24.27 11.46 -22.11
CA ASN A 32 23.56 12.67 -22.46
C ASN A 32 22.29 12.80 -21.60
N MET A 33 22.47 13.17 -20.33
CA MET A 33 21.41 13.50 -19.39
C MET A 33 20.95 14.92 -19.72
N THR A 34 19.95 15.04 -20.59
CA THR A 34 19.13 16.26 -20.64
C THR A 34 18.49 16.43 -19.26
N ALA A 35 18.91 17.47 -18.55
CA ALA A 35 18.31 17.86 -17.28
C ALA A 35 16.83 18.24 -17.52
N GLN A 36 15.92 17.30 -17.29
CA GLN A 36 14.52 17.61 -17.10
C GLN A 36 14.36 18.11 -15.67
N ASN A 37 14.05 19.41 -15.53
CA ASN A 37 13.60 19.99 -14.27
C ASN A 37 12.33 19.23 -13.82
N HIS A 38 12.48 18.32 -12.88
CA HIS A 38 11.35 17.66 -12.23
C HIS A 38 10.75 18.63 -11.20
N ASP A 39 9.52 19.04 -11.44
CA ASP A 39 8.70 19.77 -10.46
C ASP A 39 8.37 18.81 -9.31
N GLU A 40 8.81 19.11 -8.08
CA GLU A 40 8.66 18.23 -6.89
C GLU A 40 7.20 17.94 -6.51
N ASN A 41 6.25 18.67 -7.10
CA ASN A 41 4.82 18.52 -6.90
C ASN A 41 4.11 17.77 -8.06
N ALA A 42 4.85 17.30 -9.05
CA ALA A 42 4.27 16.57 -10.17
C ALA A 42 3.87 15.15 -9.74
N PRO A 43 2.70 14.64 -10.19
CA PRO A 43 2.34 13.25 -9.94
C PRO A 43 3.39 12.32 -10.55
N LEU A 44 3.85 11.32 -9.78
CA LEU A 44 4.85 10.32 -10.19
C LEU A 44 4.54 9.64 -11.54
N LEU A 45 3.27 9.64 -11.95
CA LEU A 45 2.82 9.31 -13.29
C LEU A 45 2.01 10.50 -13.80
N GLY A 46 2.37 11.03 -14.97
CA GLY A 46 1.69 12.17 -15.59
C GLY A 46 0.17 11.97 -15.70
N ASP A 47 -0.57 13.07 -15.77
CA ASP A 47 -2.03 13.05 -15.97
C ASP A 47 -2.33 12.62 -17.41
N VAL A 48 -2.28 11.31 -17.65
CA VAL A 48 -2.48 10.80 -19.00
C VAL A 48 -3.97 10.68 -19.27
N SER A 49 -4.45 11.62 -20.07
CA SER A 49 -5.77 11.63 -20.72
C SER A 49 -6.19 10.22 -21.15
N ASP A 50 -7.48 9.92 -20.94
CA ASP A 50 -8.22 8.66 -21.15
C ASP A 50 -8.19 8.05 -22.58
N ASN A 51 -7.06 8.11 -23.30
CA ASN A 51 -6.83 7.43 -24.58
C ASN A 51 -5.69 6.41 -24.44
N PHE A 52 -5.93 5.31 -23.71
CA PHE A 52 -4.99 4.20 -23.60
C PHE A 52 -5.58 2.92 -24.19
N SER A 53 -4.90 2.40 -25.23
CA SER A 53 -5.21 1.12 -25.86
C SER A 53 -4.89 -0.05 -24.92
N PRO A 54 -5.68 -1.14 -24.90
CA PRO A 54 -5.46 -2.31 -24.02
C PRO A 54 -4.12 -3.03 -24.22
N ASP A 55 -3.41 -2.78 -25.32
CA ASP A 55 -2.23 -3.55 -25.70
C ASP A 55 -0.90 -2.97 -25.18
N SER A 56 -0.91 -1.81 -24.50
CA SER A 56 0.31 -1.18 -23.95
C SER A 56 0.67 -1.62 -22.51
N TYR A 57 -0.02 -2.61 -21.93
CA TYR A 57 0.15 -3.03 -20.54
C TYR A 57 1.34 -3.99 -20.28
N SER A 58 2.12 -4.33 -21.30
CA SER A 58 3.15 -5.37 -21.19
C SER A 58 4.24 -5.13 -20.13
N PRO A 59 4.72 -3.91 -19.80
CA PRO A 59 5.81 -3.79 -18.83
C PRO A 59 5.41 -4.00 -17.36
N LEU A 60 4.17 -3.66 -16.95
CA LEU A 60 3.66 -3.86 -15.57
C LEU A 60 3.03 -5.24 -15.36
N VAL A 61 2.60 -5.90 -16.43
CA VAL A 61 2.04 -7.26 -16.42
C VAL A 61 3.14 -8.33 -16.44
N ASN A 62 4.33 -8.01 -16.94
CA ASN A 62 5.43 -8.99 -17.01
C ASN A 62 5.98 -9.42 -15.64
N GLU A 63 5.83 -8.64 -14.57
CA GLU A 63 6.11 -9.13 -13.20
C GLU A 63 4.98 -10.01 -12.62
N ILE A 64 3.74 -9.86 -13.11
CA ILE A 64 2.62 -10.71 -12.70
C ILE A 64 2.79 -12.14 -13.27
N HIS A 65 3.69 -12.35 -14.25
CA HIS A 65 3.98 -13.68 -14.78
C HIS A 65 4.55 -14.67 -13.76
N ASN A 66 5.15 -14.20 -12.66
CA ASN A 66 5.74 -15.06 -11.65
C ASN A 66 4.89 -15.24 -10.38
N ASP A 67 3.73 -14.58 -10.28
CA ASP A 67 2.84 -14.71 -9.12
C ASP A 67 1.51 -15.39 -9.49
N SER A 68 1.57 -16.72 -9.59
CA SER A 68 0.41 -17.58 -9.89
C SER A 68 -0.70 -17.44 -8.85
N ASP A 69 -0.33 -17.30 -7.58
CA ASP A 69 -1.29 -17.27 -6.48
C ASP A 69 -2.12 -15.99 -6.50
N PHE A 70 -1.48 -14.84 -6.74
CA PHE A 70 -2.20 -13.58 -6.85
C PHE A 70 -3.16 -13.59 -8.04
N LYS A 71 -2.71 -14.15 -9.18
CA LYS A 71 -3.55 -14.33 -10.37
C LYS A 71 -4.76 -15.21 -10.09
N ASN A 72 -4.58 -16.32 -9.39
CA ASN A 72 -5.66 -17.23 -9.04
C ASN A 72 -6.71 -16.54 -8.15
N VAL A 73 -6.27 -15.75 -7.16
CA VAL A 73 -7.19 -14.97 -6.31
C VAL A 73 -7.93 -13.91 -7.11
N LEU A 74 -7.23 -13.16 -7.98
CA LEU A 74 -7.85 -12.16 -8.83
C LEU A 74 -8.87 -12.79 -9.80
N GLN A 75 -8.54 -13.94 -10.38
CA GLN A 75 -9.45 -14.67 -11.26
C GLN A 75 -10.70 -15.14 -10.51
N SER A 76 -10.53 -15.67 -9.28
CA SER A 76 -11.64 -16.07 -8.41
C SER A 76 -12.55 -14.89 -8.07
N ALA A 77 -11.98 -13.72 -7.80
CA ALA A 77 -12.74 -12.49 -7.58
C ALA A 77 -13.57 -12.07 -8.81
N LEU A 78 -12.96 -12.11 -10.01
CA LEU A 78 -13.66 -11.75 -11.26
C LEU A 78 -14.84 -12.70 -11.52
N GLN A 79 -14.63 -14.01 -11.37
CA GLN A 79 -15.69 -15.01 -11.51
C GLN A 79 -16.84 -14.82 -10.50
N ALA A 80 -16.51 -14.47 -9.26
CA ALA A 80 -17.51 -14.19 -8.23
C ALA A 80 -18.37 -12.96 -8.59
N ILE A 81 -17.74 -11.88 -9.06
CA ILE A 81 -18.43 -10.67 -9.51
C ILE A 81 -19.35 -10.98 -10.69
N GLU A 82 -18.86 -11.70 -11.69
CA GLU A 82 -19.64 -12.12 -12.87
C GLU A 82 -20.86 -12.98 -12.48
N SER A 83 -20.71 -13.78 -11.43
CA SER A 83 -21.79 -14.62 -10.88
C SER A 83 -22.73 -13.87 -9.93
N GLY A 84 -22.58 -12.55 -9.77
CA GLY A 84 -23.43 -11.71 -8.93
C GLY A 84 -23.04 -11.65 -7.45
N ILE A 85 -21.92 -12.26 -7.06
CA ILE A 85 -21.35 -12.15 -5.71
C ILE A 85 -20.49 -10.89 -5.67
N LEU A 86 -21.13 -9.78 -5.25
CA LEU A 86 -20.51 -8.46 -5.31
C LEU A 86 -19.59 -8.18 -4.11
N PRO A 87 -18.53 -7.37 -4.29
CA PRO A 87 -17.72 -6.84 -3.20
C PRO A 87 -18.57 -6.06 -2.21
N GLU A 88 -18.29 -6.27 -0.92
CA GLU A 88 -19.02 -5.67 0.19
C GLU A 88 -18.28 -4.44 0.70
N ARG A 89 -18.98 -3.31 0.84
CA ARG A 89 -18.38 -2.06 1.29
C ARG A 89 -17.95 -2.13 2.76
N ILE A 90 -16.74 -1.67 3.04
CA ILE A 90 -16.20 -1.45 4.38
C ILE A 90 -16.60 -0.04 4.82
N TYR A 91 -17.34 0.07 5.93
CA TYR A 91 -17.82 1.36 6.43
C TYR A 91 -16.83 2.06 7.38
N GLN A 92 -15.92 1.31 7.99
CA GLN A 92 -14.81 1.85 8.77
C GLN A 92 -13.76 2.51 7.86
N GLY A 93 -12.98 3.46 8.40
CA GLY A 93 -11.98 4.23 7.63
C GLY A 93 -12.55 5.49 6.96
N SER A 94 -11.77 6.18 6.13
CA SER A 94 -12.18 7.47 5.51
C SER A 94 -12.35 7.45 3.98
N SER A 95 -11.99 6.33 3.34
CA SER A 95 -12.05 6.08 1.90
C SER A 95 -13.12 5.06 1.51
N GLY A 96 -13.41 4.94 0.22
CA GLY A 96 -14.08 3.77 -0.35
C GLY A 96 -13.16 2.54 -0.25
N SER A 97 -13.63 1.48 0.39
CA SER A 97 -12.89 0.21 0.53
C SER A 97 -13.88 -0.93 0.53
N TYR A 98 -13.50 -2.06 -0.08
CA TYR A 98 -14.41 -3.16 -0.36
C TYR A 98 -13.77 -4.50 -0.03
N PHE A 99 -14.46 -5.34 0.74
CA PHE A 99 -14.15 -6.76 0.82
C PHE A 99 -14.57 -7.45 -0.47
N VAL A 100 -13.59 -7.92 -1.22
CA VAL A 100 -13.79 -8.75 -2.41
C VAL A 100 -13.95 -10.21 -1.98
N LYS A 101 -14.88 -10.90 -2.63
CA LYS A 101 -15.28 -12.27 -2.27
C LYS A 101 -14.98 -13.26 -3.39
N ASN A 102 -14.82 -14.53 -3.03
CA ASN A 102 -14.81 -15.65 -3.99
C ASN A 102 -16.24 -16.16 -4.26
N ALA A 103 -16.36 -17.22 -5.07
CA ALA A 103 -17.62 -17.85 -5.41
C ALA A 103 -18.38 -18.45 -4.21
N ASN A 104 -17.69 -18.71 -3.09
CA ASN A 104 -18.30 -19.20 -1.84
C ASN A 104 -18.77 -18.04 -0.93
N GLY A 105 -18.52 -16.79 -1.33
CA GLY A 105 -18.80 -15.61 -0.50
C GLY A 105 -17.73 -15.29 0.55
N GLU A 106 -16.62 -16.02 0.55
CA GLU A 106 -15.51 -15.81 1.49
C GLU A 106 -14.67 -14.60 1.08
N LYS A 107 -14.21 -13.82 2.06
CA LYS A 107 -13.37 -12.64 1.83
C LYS A 107 -11.97 -13.08 1.39
N ILE A 108 -11.53 -12.63 0.22
CA ILE A 108 -10.25 -13.00 -0.38
C ILE A 108 -9.31 -11.82 -0.63
N ALA A 109 -9.86 -10.61 -0.70
CA ALA A 109 -9.07 -9.39 -0.85
C ALA A 109 -9.79 -8.15 -0.33
N VAL A 110 -9.03 -7.07 -0.15
CA VAL A 110 -9.53 -5.70 0.03
C VAL A 110 -9.20 -4.90 -1.22
N PHE A 111 -10.20 -4.28 -1.81
CA PHE A 111 -10.04 -3.38 -2.96
C PHE A 111 -10.32 -1.93 -2.56
N LYS A 112 -9.40 -1.02 -2.88
CA LYS A 112 -9.53 0.43 -2.65
C LYS A 112 -9.43 1.18 -3.99
N PRO A 113 -10.56 1.58 -4.59
CA PRO A 113 -10.56 2.29 -5.87
C PRO A 113 -10.03 3.73 -5.71
N LYS A 114 -9.16 4.15 -6.64
CA LYS A 114 -8.52 5.48 -6.69
C LYS A 114 -9.54 6.61 -6.57
N ASP A 115 -10.62 6.54 -7.33
CA ASP A 115 -11.61 7.62 -7.44
C ASP A 115 -12.53 7.76 -6.22
N GLU A 116 -12.45 6.83 -5.25
CA GLU A 116 -13.20 6.86 -3.98
C GLU A 116 -12.30 7.09 -2.75
N GLU A 117 -11.02 7.42 -2.96
CA GLU A 117 -10.11 7.88 -1.91
C GLU A 117 -10.64 9.15 -1.21
N PRO A 118 -10.10 9.57 -0.05
CA PRO A 118 -10.63 10.70 0.71
C PRO A 118 -10.72 12.01 -0.09
N TYR A 119 -9.84 12.19 -1.09
CA TYR A 119 -9.81 13.31 -2.03
C TYR A 119 -10.25 12.93 -3.46
N GLY A 120 -10.72 11.69 -3.66
CA GLY A 120 -11.24 11.20 -4.92
C GLY A 120 -12.54 11.90 -5.30
N LYS A 121 -12.76 12.05 -6.62
CA LYS A 121 -13.94 12.75 -7.18
C LYS A 121 -15.26 12.10 -6.77
N LEU A 122 -15.26 10.81 -6.41
CA LEU A 122 -16.42 10.01 -6.07
C LEU A 122 -16.35 9.48 -4.63
N ASN A 123 -15.66 10.17 -3.73
CA ASN A 123 -15.67 9.78 -2.32
C ASN A 123 -17.12 9.73 -1.79
N PRO A 124 -17.63 8.56 -1.35
CA PRO A 124 -18.99 8.42 -0.86
C PRO A 124 -19.22 9.05 0.53
N LYS A 125 -18.16 9.48 1.23
CA LYS A 125 -18.24 10.21 2.50
C LYS A 125 -18.21 11.72 2.23
N TRP A 126 -19.39 12.33 2.10
CA TRP A 126 -19.64 13.76 1.80
C TRP A 126 -19.01 14.75 2.80
N THR A 127 -18.67 14.29 4.01
CA THR A 127 -18.18 15.11 5.13
C THR A 127 -16.87 15.84 4.86
N LYS A 128 -16.01 15.38 3.93
CA LYS A 128 -14.76 16.09 3.59
C LYS A 128 -14.91 17.22 2.57
N TRP A 129 -16.02 17.29 1.81
CA TRP A 129 -16.31 18.48 0.99
C TRP A 129 -16.58 19.70 1.88
N MET A 130 -17.34 19.51 2.96
CA MET A 130 -17.62 20.56 3.95
C MET A 130 -16.36 20.97 4.74
N HIS A 131 -15.47 20.02 5.08
CA HIS A 131 -14.20 20.32 5.76
C HIS A 131 -13.14 20.99 4.86
N LYS A 132 -13.10 20.65 3.56
CA LYS A 132 -12.22 21.30 2.56
C LYS A 132 -12.51 22.79 2.38
N HIS A 133 -13.74 23.23 2.68
CA HIS A 133 -14.18 24.62 2.53
C HIS A 133 -14.23 25.43 3.85
N CYS A 134 -14.22 24.79 5.02
CA CYS A 134 -14.29 25.50 6.32
C CYS A 134 -12.98 25.55 7.14
N CYS A 135 -11.93 24.76 6.84
CA CYS A 135 -10.69 24.79 7.64
C CYS A 135 -9.41 24.40 6.83
N PRO A 136 -8.85 25.30 6.00
CA PRO A 136 -7.74 25.00 5.08
C PRO A 136 -6.35 24.83 5.75
N CYS A 137 -6.21 25.12 7.04
CA CYS A 137 -4.93 25.12 7.77
C CYS A 137 -4.71 23.91 8.70
N CYS A 138 -5.69 23.02 8.87
CA CYS A 138 -5.59 21.90 9.82
C CYS A 138 -5.72 20.50 9.20
N PHE A 139 -6.03 20.39 7.90
CA PHE A 139 -6.44 19.08 7.34
C PHE A 139 -5.91 18.82 5.94
N GLY A 140 -4.91 17.94 5.90
CA GLY A 140 -4.25 17.46 4.71
C GLY A 140 -2.78 17.22 5.03
N ARG A 141 -2.28 16.01 4.85
CA ARG A 141 -0.83 15.76 4.92
C ARG A 141 -0.22 16.40 3.69
N SER A 142 0.18 17.66 3.80
CA SER A 142 0.74 18.47 2.71
C SER A 142 1.97 17.84 2.06
N CYS A 143 2.61 16.89 2.74
CA CYS A 143 3.74 16.12 2.26
C CYS A 143 3.38 14.90 1.39
N LEU A 144 2.10 14.56 1.21
CA LEU A 144 1.66 13.43 0.37
C LEU A 144 1.11 13.92 -0.97
N VAL A 145 1.42 13.18 -2.03
CA VAL A 145 0.84 13.43 -3.35
C VAL A 145 -0.66 13.06 -3.34
N PRO A 146 -1.58 13.97 -3.74
CA PRO A 146 -3.00 13.67 -3.73
C PRO A 146 -3.38 12.52 -4.67
N ASN A 147 -4.37 11.71 -4.27
CA ASN A 147 -5.03 10.70 -5.14
C ASN A 147 -4.09 9.60 -5.67
N GLN A 148 -3.06 9.27 -4.87
CA GLN A 148 -2.10 8.19 -5.14
C GLN A 148 -2.06 7.15 -4.01
N GLY A 149 -3.07 7.09 -3.14
CA GLY A 149 -3.08 6.15 -2.02
C GLY A 149 -2.99 4.69 -2.47
N TYR A 150 -3.68 4.33 -3.54
CA TYR A 150 -3.58 3.00 -4.15
C TYR A 150 -2.17 2.64 -4.65
N LEU A 151 -1.37 3.63 -5.09
CA LEU A 151 0.03 3.42 -5.46
C LEU A 151 0.89 3.23 -4.21
N SER A 152 0.63 3.99 -3.16
CA SER A 152 1.29 3.82 -1.86
C SER A 152 1.05 2.42 -1.28
N GLU A 153 -0.18 1.90 -1.37
CA GLU A 153 -0.50 0.52 -0.96
C GLU A 153 0.29 -0.54 -1.74
N ALA A 154 0.33 -0.42 -3.07
CA ALA A 154 1.09 -1.35 -3.92
C ALA A 154 2.61 -1.19 -3.71
N GLY A 155 3.08 0.04 -3.51
CA GLY A 155 4.48 0.36 -3.25
C GLY A 155 4.98 -0.23 -1.93
N ALA A 156 4.16 -0.21 -0.87
CA ALA A 156 4.49 -0.85 0.39
C ALA A 156 4.68 -2.36 0.23
N SER A 157 3.80 -3.03 -0.52
CA SER A 157 3.96 -4.46 -0.84
C SER A 157 5.21 -4.73 -1.69
N LEU A 158 5.59 -3.82 -2.59
CA LEU A 158 6.80 -3.95 -3.40
C LEU A 158 8.07 -3.83 -2.54
N VAL A 159 8.11 -2.85 -1.63
CA VAL A 159 9.23 -2.67 -0.68
C VAL A 159 9.36 -3.88 0.25
N ASP A 160 8.23 -4.35 0.81
CA ASP A 160 8.17 -5.56 1.65
C ASP A 160 8.78 -6.78 0.94
N GLN A 161 8.38 -7.04 -0.31
CA GLN A 161 8.89 -8.15 -1.13
C GLN A 161 10.39 -7.99 -1.42
N ARG A 162 10.83 -6.76 -1.75
CA ARG A 162 12.22 -6.49 -2.11
C ARG A 162 13.18 -6.68 -0.94
N LEU A 163 12.70 -6.42 0.28
CA LEU A 163 13.42 -6.58 1.55
C LEU A 163 13.16 -7.94 2.22
N ARG A 164 12.23 -8.75 1.67
CA ARG A 164 11.82 -10.05 2.22
C ARG A 164 11.33 -9.96 3.66
N LEU A 165 10.61 -8.89 3.99
CA LEU A 165 10.01 -8.70 5.30
C LEU A 165 8.85 -9.68 5.49
N ASN A 166 8.03 -9.85 4.44
CA ASN A 166 6.88 -10.76 4.37
C ASN A 166 5.80 -10.45 5.43
N ILE A 167 5.55 -9.17 5.68
CA ILE A 167 4.53 -8.69 6.62
C ILE A 167 3.41 -7.92 5.92
N VAL A 168 3.61 -7.39 4.71
CA VAL A 168 2.53 -6.77 3.92
C VAL A 168 1.82 -7.84 3.11
N PRO A 169 0.50 -8.08 3.29
CA PRO A 169 -0.23 -8.95 2.40
C PRO A 169 -0.10 -8.46 0.95
N ARG A 170 0.18 -9.38 0.02
CA ARG A 170 0.51 -9.02 -1.36
C ARG A 170 -0.52 -8.07 -1.94
N THR A 171 -0.04 -6.93 -2.42
CA THR A 171 -0.88 -5.85 -2.92
C THR A 171 -0.41 -5.40 -4.30
N ARG A 172 -1.32 -5.36 -5.27
CA ARG A 172 -1.03 -4.88 -6.64
C ARG A 172 -2.11 -3.91 -7.10
N VAL A 173 -1.78 -3.14 -8.13
CA VAL A 173 -2.76 -2.28 -8.82
C VAL A 173 -3.55 -3.14 -9.80
N VAL A 174 -4.87 -3.11 -9.69
CA VAL A 174 -5.77 -3.84 -10.59
C VAL A 174 -6.91 -2.94 -11.07
N ARG A 175 -7.70 -3.46 -12.01
CA ARG A 175 -8.94 -2.84 -12.45
C ARG A 175 -10.10 -3.79 -12.19
N LEU A 176 -11.12 -3.32 -11.50
CA LEU A 176 -12.34 -4.08 -11.24
C LEU A 176 -13.57 -3.31 -11.70
N VAL A 177 -14.61 -4.02 -12.11
CA VAL A 177 -15.95 -3.50 -12.39
C VAL A 177 -16.90 -4.17 -11.41
N SER A 178 -17.71 -3.43 -10.68
CA SER A 178 -18.78 -4.01 -9.86
C SER A 178 -19.87 -3.01 -9.57
N GLU A 179 -21.14 -3.42 -9.62
CA GLU A 179 -22.28 -2.54 -9.34
C GLU A 179 -22.29 -1.98 -7.91
N SER A 180 -21.60 -2.63 -6.97
CA SER A 180 -21.48 -2.18 -5.59
C SER A 180 -20.50 -0.99 -5.40
N PHE A 181 -19.66 -0.70 -6.39
CA PHE A 181 -18.78 0.47 -6.36
C PHE A 181 -19.55 1.78 -6.55
N ASN A 182 -18.95 2.90 -6.13
CA ASN A 182 -19.57 4.20 -6.25
C ASN A 182 -19.34 4.80 -7.66
N TYR A 183 -20.39 4.83 -8.48
CA TYR A 183 -20.34 5.41 -9.83
C TYR A 183 -21.18 6.68 -9.91
N SER A 184 -20.81 7.58 -10.82
CA SER A 184 -21.63 8.75 -11.12
C SER A 184 -23.01 8.34 -11.63
N THR A 185 -24.02 9.20 -11.41
CA THR A 185 -25.38 9.00 -11.95
C THR A 185 -25.38 8.85 -13.47
N VAL A 186 -24.48 9.57 -14.14
CA VAL A 186 -24.28 9.52 -15.59
C VAL A 186 -23.75 8.15 -16.03
N ASP A 187 -22.77 7.59 -15.34
CA ASP A 187 -22.20 6.27 -15.68
C ASP A 187 -23.22 5.16 -15.48
N ARG A 188 -24.01 5.23 -14.40
CA ARG A 188 -25.13 4.31 -14.14
C ARG A 188 -26.24 4.44 -15.18
N ALA A 189 -26.54 5.65 -15.65
CA ALA A 189 -27.52 5.85 -16.71
C ALA A 189 -27.02 5.30 -18.05
N LYS A 190 -25.76 5.59 -18.41
CA LYS A 190 -25.14 5.09 -19.65
C LYS A 190 -25.08 3.57 -19.69
N SER A 191 -24.74 2.91 -18.58
CA SER A 191 -24.70 1.44 -18.52
C SER A 191 -26.09 0.84 -18.75
N ARG A 192 -27.12 1.36 -18.08
CA ARG A 192 -28.52 0.93 -18.25
C ARG A 192 -29.01 1.14 -19.67
N THR A 193 -28.80 2.33 -20.23
CA THR A 193 -29.19 2.64 -21.61
C THR A 193 -28.52 1.67 -22.59
N LYS A 194 -27.21 1.44 -22.47
CA LYS A 194 -26.50 0.51 -23.34
C LYS A 194 -26.97 -0.94 -23.18
N GLN A 195 -27.24 -1.40 -21.96
CA GLN A 195 -27.81 -2.72 -21.70
C GLN A 195 -29.20 -2.87 -22.36
N HIS A 196 -30.07 -1.87 -22.22
CA HIS A 196 -31.40 -1.86 -22.84
C HIS A 196 -31.36 -1.82 -24.37
N PHE A 197 -30.42 -1.09 -24.96
CA PHE A 197 -30.24 -1.07 -26.42
C PHE A 197 -29.66 -2.39 -26.93
N ALA A 198 -28.68 -2.98 -26.23
CA ALA A 198 -28.12 -4.28 -26.58
C ALA A 198 -29.15 -5.41 -26.48
N SER A 199 -30.03 -5.40 -25.47
CA SER A 199 -31.11 -6.38 -25.34
C SER A 199 -32.20 -6.21 -26.41
N ARG A 200 -32.40 -4.99 -26.92
CA ARG A 200 -33.45 -4.67 -27.90
C ARG A 200 -32.99 -4.84 -29.35
N PHE A 201 -31.71 -4.65 -29.64
CA PHE A 201 -31.12 -4.80 -30.98
C PHE A 201 -29.81 -5.60 -30.92
N PRO A 202 -29.91 -6.95 -30.88
CA PRO A 202 -28.74 -7.82 -30.74
C PRO A 202 -27.71 -7.67 -31.89
N GLU A 203 -28.17 -7.31 -33.09
CA GLU A 203 -27.31 -7.16 -34.27
C GLU A 203 -26.43 -5.90 -34.26
N LEU A 204 -26.90 -4.81 -33.61
CA LEU A 204 -26.11 -3.59 -33.40
C LEU A 204 -25.34 -3.58 -32.07
N GLY A 205 -25.70 -4.45 -31.12
CA GLY A 205 -25.03 -4.59 -29.83
C GLY A 205 -23.57 -5.02 -29.92
N ARG A 206 -23.20 -5.76 -30.98
CA ARG A 206 -21.83 -6.27 -31.20
C ARG A 206 -20.79 -5.18 -31.47
N HIS A 207 -21.21 -3.96 -31.83
CA HIS A 207 -20.30 -2.84 -32.07
C HIS A 207 -19.95 -2.07 -30.78
N PHE A 208 -20.65 -2.35 -29.67
CA PHE A 208 -20.35 -1.77 -28.37
C PHE A 208 -19.43 -2.72 -27.58
N ASN A 209 -18.12 -2.67 -27.83
CA ASN A 209 -17.10 -3.44 -27.09
C ASN A 209 -17.01 -3.10 -25.57
N ARG A 210 -17.95 -2.32 -25.04
CA ARG A 210 -17.89 -1.69 -23.72
C ARG A 210 -19.31 -1.59 -23.12
N LEU A 211 -19.98 -2.75 -23.03
CA LEU A 211 -21.23 -2.90 -22.28
C LEU A 211 -20.89 -2.96 -20.78
N GLY A 212 -21.64 -2.23 -19.95
CA GLY A 212 -21.46 -2.22 -18.50
C GLY A 212 -20.83 -0.95 -17.92
N LEU A 213 -20.55 -0.99 -16.62
CA LEU A 213 -19.92 0.10 -15.86
C LEU A 213 -18.42 0.21 -16.19
N PRO A 214 -17.82 1.41 -16.13
CA PRO A 214 -16.39 1.56 -16.41
C PRO A 214 -15.54 0.87 -15.32
N PRO A 215 -14.40 0.24 -15.69
CA PRO A 215 -13.50 -0.36 -14.71
C PRO A 215 -12.83 0.71 -13.85
N LYS A 216 -12.84 0.52 -12.54
CA LYS A 216 -12.13 1.35 -11.56
C LYS A 216 -10.74 0.78 -11.31
N ILE A 217 -9.73 1.65 -11.37
CA ILE A 217 -8.37 1.33 -10.95
C ILE A 217 -8.24 1.49 -9.44
N GLY A 218 -7.51 0.60 -8.79
CA GLY A 218 -7.29 0.65 -7.35
C GLY A 218 -6.27 -0.37 -6.88
N SER A 219 -5.98 -0.34 -5.58
CA SER A 219 -5.13 -1.34 -4.94
C SER A 219 -5.97 -2.56 -4.57
N PHE A 220 -5.41 -3.74 -4.77
CA PHE A 220 -6.00 -5.03 -4.43
C PHE A 220 -5.02 -5.78 -3.55
N GLN A 221 -5.35 -5.84 -2.27
CA GLN A 221 -4.55 -6.45 -1.22
C GLN A 221 -5.17 -7.78 -0.82
N LEU A 222 -4.38 -8.85 -0.76
CA LEU A 222 -4.88 -10.16 -0.30
C LEU A 222 -5.41 -10.07 1.13
N PHE A 223 -6.56 -10.71 1.38
CA PHE A 223 -7.17 -10.76 2.69
C PHE A 223 -6.49 -11.82 3.57
N VAL A 224 -6.20 -11.47 4.82
CA VAL A 224 -5.64 -12.38 5.82
C VAL A 224 -6.69 -12.70 6.88
N SER A 225 -7.03 -13.98 7.01
CA SER A 225 -8.05 -14.46 7.96
C SER A 225 -7.44 -14.73 9.35
N GLY A 226 -8.31 -14.79 10.37
CA GLY A 226 -7.91 -15.10 11.75
C GLY A 226 -7.11 -14.01 12.45
N CYS A 227 -7.15 -12.78 11.94
CA CYS A 227 -6.40 -11.66 12.48
C CYS A 227 -7.29 -10.72 13.32
N ARG A 228 -6.67 -10.01 14.27
CA ARG A 228 -7.26 -8.90 15.03
C ARG A 228 -6.30 -7.72 15.04
N ASP A 229 -6.82 -6.54 15.29
CA ASP A 229 -6.06 -5.31 15.44
C ASP A 229 -4.97 -5.49 16.51
N ALA A 230 -3.79 -4.90 16.30
CA ALA A 230 -2.69 -5.04 17.23
C ALA A 230 -3.02 -4.48 18.62
N ASP A 231 -3.78 -3.38 18.70
CA ASP A 231 -4.28 -2.81 19.96
C ASP A 231 -5.03 -3.85 20.82
N TYR A 232 -5.82 -4.73 20.21
CA TYR A 232 -6.52 -5.81 20.92
C TYR A 232 -5.53 -6.78 21.59
N TRP A 233 -4.53 -7.24 20.84
CA TRP A 233 -3.56 -8.23 21.32
C TRP A 233 -2.54 -7.64 22.28
N LEU A 234 -2.07 -6.42 22.05
CA LEU A 234 -1.13 -5.74 22.95
C LEU A 234 -1.73 -5.58 24.36
N ARG A 235 -2.99 -5.15 24.46
CA ARG A 235 -3.71 -5.10 25.75
C ARG A 235 -3.87 -6.48 26.40
N HIS A 236 -3.97 -7.54 25.60
CA HIS A 236 -4.03 -8.90 26.12
C HIS A 236 -2.66 -9.31 26.68
N PHE A 237 -1.57 -8.98 25.97
CA PHE A 237 -0.20 -9.28 26.39
C PHE A 237 0.27 -8.50 27.62
N ASP A 238 -0.32 -7.32 27.88
CA ASP A 238 -0.11 -6.57 29.12
C ASP A 238 -0.65 -7.34 30.35
N ASN A 239 -1.72 -8.11 30.17
CA ASN A 239 -2.33 -8.92 31.24
C ASN A 239 -1.73 -10.33 31.33
N GLU A 240 -1.47 -10.96 30.18
CA GLU A 240 -0.90 -12.31 30.07
C GLU A 240 0.33 -12.28 29.17
N SER A 241 1.52 -12.32 29.77
CA SER A 241 2.77 -12.24 29.02
C SER A 241 2.96 -13.43 28.10
N LEU A 242 3.35 -13.15 26.85
CA LEU A 242 3.71 -14.18 25.88
C LEU A 242 4.84 -15.09 26.40
N PRO A 243 4.81 -16.40 26.08
CA PRO A 243 5.95 -17.27 26.28
C PRO A 243 7.22 -16.69 25.63
N LYS A 244 8.38 -16.81 26.29
CA LYS A 244 9.64 -16.21 25.83
C LYS A 244 9.98 -16.47 24.35
N PRO A 245 9.80 -17.69 23.80
CA PRO A 245 10.07 -17.95 22.38
C PRO A 245 9.13 -17.13 21.47
N THR A 246 7.84 -17.11 21.79
CA THR A 246 6.82 -16.36 21.04
C THR A 246 7.00 -14.85 21.17
N ALA A 247 7.40 -14.35 22.34
CA ALA A 247 7.73 -12.94 22.53
C ALA A 247 8.93 -12.51 21.66
N SER A 248 9.91 -13.40 21.48
CA SER A 248 11.07 -13.15 20.63
C SER A 248 10.67 -13.10 19.14
N GLU A 249 9.81 -14.02 18.70
CA GLU A 249 9.26 -14.01 17.33
C GLU A 249 8.40 -12.76 17.08
N PHE A 250 7.54 -12.39 18.03
CA PHE A 250 6.74 -11.17 17.96
C PHE A 250 7.62 -9.93 17.80
N ARG A 251 8.66 -9.80 18.63
CA ARG A 251 9.63 -8.71 18.53
C ARG A 251 10.30 -8.67 17.16
N PHE A 252 10.74 -9.82 16.65
CA PHE A 252 11.38 -9.89 15.33
C PHE A 252 10.44 -9.43 14.21
N GLN A 253 9.17 -9.81 14.25
CA GLN A 253 8.19 -9.33 13.26
C GLN A 253 7.84 -7.85 13.44
N PHE A 254 7.81 -7.37 14.67
CA PHE A 254 7.64 -5.95 14.95
C PHE A 254 8.81 -5.11 14.44
N GLU A 255 10.06 -5.58 14.58
CA GLU A 255 11.24 -4.92 14.01
C GLU A 255 11.13 -4.79 12.48
N LYS A 256 10.57 -5.79 11.79
CA LYS A 256 10.27 -5.69 10.35
C LYS A 256 9.25 -4.61 10.04
N LEU A 257 8.19 -4.48 10.86
CA LEU A 257 7.20 -3.41 10.71
C LEU A 257 7.87 -2.04 10.84
N VAL A 258 8.73 -1.86 11.85
CA VAL A 258 9.49 -0.61 12.04
C VAL A 258 10.35 -0.30 10.83
N ILE A 259 11.07 -1.28 10.29
CA ILE A 259 11.91 -1.11 9.08
C ILE A 259 11.06 -0.66 7.90
N LEU A 260 9.94 -1.35 7.62
CA LEU A 260 9.04 -1.02 6.53
C LEU A 260 8.54 0.42 6.66
N ASP A 261 7.90 0.72 7.80
CA ASP A 261 7.24 1.99 8.06
C ASP A 261 8.23 3.17 8.06
N TYR A 262 9.45 2.95 8.55
CA TYR A 262 10.51 3.95 8.49
C TYR A 262 10.94 4.24 7.06
N LEU A 263 11.18 3.20 6.24
CA LEU A 263 11.65 3.33 4.87
C LEU A 263 10.62 3.98 3.94
N ILE A 264 9.36 3.58 4.05
CA ILE A 264 8.28 4.18 3.24
C ILE A 264 7.77 5.49 3.86
N ARG A 265 8.31 5.86 5.04
CA ARG A 265 7.87 6.99 5.87
C ARG A 265 6.35 7.00 6.00
N ASN A 266 5.79 5.91 6.50
CA ASN A 266 4.36 5.80 6.72
C ASN A 266 3.90 6.88 7.70
N THR A 267 2.89 7.64 7.31
CA THR A 267 2.40 8.76 8.12
C THR A 267 1.17 8.42 8.95
N ASP A 268 0.59 7.21 8.78
CA ASP A 268 -0.67 6.77 9.41
C ASP A 268 -0.59 5.47 10.21
N ARG A 269 0.58 5.06 10.71
CA ARG A 269 0.64 3.82 11.51
C ARG A 269 0.13 4.05 12.93
N GLY A 270 -1.13 3.67 13.17
CA GLY A 270 -1.71 3.42 14.49
C GLY A 270 -1.78 1.92 14.81
N ASN A 271 -2.08 1.57 16.08
CA ASN A 271 -2.23 0.17 16.53
C ASN A 271 -3.49 -0.54 15.99
N ASP A 272 -4.36 0.19 15.33
CA ASP A 272 -5.51 -0.28 14.54
C ASP A 272 -5.14 -0.60 13.08
N ASN A 273 -4.00 -0.13 12.59
CA ASN A 273 -3.58 -0.27 11.19
C ASN A 273 -2.57 -1.39 10.95
N TRP A 274 -2.33 -2.26 11.92
CA TRP A 274 -1.59 -3.51 11.73
C TRP A 274 -2.25 -4.60 12.55
N LEU A 275 -2.19 -5.82 12.03
CA LEU A 275 -2.92 -6.94 12.58
C LEU A 275 -1.98 -7.98 13.16
N ILE A 276 -2.45 -8.69 14.17
CA ILE A 276 -1.78 -9.85 14.74
C ILE A 276 -2.70 -11.07 14.61
N ARG A 277 -2.12 -12.18 14.17
CA ARG A 277 -2.69 -13.53 14.24
C ARG A 277 -1.91 -14.30 15.29
N TYR A 278 -2.57 -14.63 16.40
CA TYR A 278 -2.00 -15.41 17.47
C TYR A 278 -2.80 -16.69 17.66
N GLN A 279 -2.13 -17.83 17.62
CA GLN A 279 -2.69 -19.16 17.87
C GLN A 279 -2.06 -19.70 19.15
N SER A 280 -2.87 -19.81 20.20
CA SER A 280 -2.44 -20.41 21.46
C SER A 280 -2.24 -21.91 21.29
N SER A 281 -1.32 -22.48 22.08
CA SER A 281 -1.13 -23.92 22.20
C SER A 281 -2.31 -24.52 22.96
N GLU A 282 -3.37 -24.92 22.26
CA GLU A 282 -4.41 -25.74 22.88
C GLU A 282 -3.88 -27.16 23.04
N LEU A 283 -4.02 -27.73 24.24
CA LEU A 283 -3.90 -29.15 24.46
C LEU A 283 -5.05 -29.80 23.68
N LYS A 284 -4.74 -30.67 22.71
CA LYS A 284 -5.76 -31.57 22.19
C LYS A 284 -6.19 -32.45 23.36
N GLU A 285 -7.40 -32.25 23.88
CA GLU A 285 -8.01 -33.21 24.80
C GLU A 285 -8.23 -34.49 23.99
N ASP A 286 -7.33 -35.45 24.13
CA ASP A 286 -7.48 -36.79 23.58
C ASP A 286 -8.73 -37.44 24.17
N THR A 287 -9.86 -37.39 23.45
CA THR A 287 -11.05 -38.21 23.76
C THR A 287 -10.96 -39.65 23.25
N ASP A 288 -9.78 -40.14 22.84
CA ASP A 288 -9.60 -41.54 22.46
C ASP A 288 -8.61 -42.26 23.39
N GLU A 289 -9.15 -42.99 24.37
CA GLU A 289 -8.45 -43.87 25.32
C GLU A 289 -7.77 -45.10 24.68
N THR A 290 -7.13 -44.98 23.51
CA THR A 290 -6.59 -46.17 22.80
C THR A 290 -5.13 -46.14 22.36
N ASN A 291 -4.36 -45.07 22.53
CA ASN A 291 -2.91 -45.11 22.25
C ASN A 291 -2.09 -44.41 23.35
N LYS A 292 -1.39 -45.21 24.16
CA LYS A 292 -0.70 -44.77 25.39
C LYS A 292 0.79 -44.48 25.21
N ASP A 293 1.28 -44.32 23.98
CA ASP A 293 2.73 -44.19 23.69
C ASP A 293 3.11 -42.99 22.80
N ASP A 294 2.19 -42.05 22.51
CA ASP A 294 2.54 -40.81 21.81
C ASP A 294 2.70 -39.70 22.85
N TRP A 295 3.94 -39.30 23.13
CA TRP A 295 4.23 -38.15 23.99
C TRP A 295 3.55 -36.92 23.36
N GLY A 296 2.42 -36.49 23.94
CA GLY A 296 1.57 -35.42 23.42
C GLY A 296 2.38 -34.24 22.91
N VAL A 297 2.45 -34.10 21.59
CA VAL A 297 3.18 -33.02 20.93
C VAL A 297 2.38 -31.74 21.14
N VAL A 298 2.76 -30.95 22.15
CA VAL A 298 2.21 -29.60 22.35
C VAL A 298 2.75 -28.73 21.23
N ASP A 299 1.89 -28.33 20.30
CA ASP A 299 2.25 -27.39 19.25
C ASP A 299 2.65 -26.05 19.89
N MET A 300 3.83 -25.54 19.54
CA MET A 300 4.28 -24.23 20.03
C MET A 300 3.37 -23.11 19.52
N PRO A 301 3.08 -22.08 20.34
CA PRO A 301 2.15 -21.04 19.94
C PRO A 301 2.75 -20.18 18.83
N LYS A 302 1.95 -19.91 17.80
CA LYS A 302 2.38 -19.18 16.59
C LYS A 302 1.86 -17.75 16.63
N ILE A 303 2.73 -16.80 16.28
CA ILE A 303 2.39 -15.38 16.17
C ILE A 303 2.84 -14.82 14.83
N GLU A 304 1.94 -14.10 14.15
CA GLU A 304 2.20 -13.47 12.86
C GLU A 304 1.65 -12.04 12.84
N LEU A 305 2.36 -11.14 12.16
CA LEU A 305 2.07 -9.72 12.05
C LEU A 305 1.80 -9.36 10.59
N PHE A 306 0.75 -8.58 10.36
CA PHE A 306 0.38 -8.10 9.04
C PHE A 306 0.27 -6.58 8.99
N ALA A 307 1.07 -5.94 8.14
CA ALA A 307 1.04 -4.50 7.90
C ALA A 307 0.00 -4.17 6.81
N ILE A 308 -1.13 -3.60 7.23
CA ILE A 308 -2.24 -3.22 6.33
C ILE A 308 -2.36 -1.69 6.23
N ASP A 309 -3.25 -1.19 5.38
CA ASP A 309 -3.56 0.25 5.26
C ASP A 309 -2.33 1.16 5.10
N ASN A 310 -1.52 0.88 4.07
CA ASN A 310 -0.29 1.60 3.78
C ASN A 310 -0.51 2.80 2.82
N GLY A 311 -1.75 3.21 2.60
CA GLY A 311 -2.14 4.20 1.59
C GLY A 311 -1.67 5.63 1.84
N LEU A 312 -1.13 5.93 3.02
CA LEU A 312 -0.59 7.26 3.37
C LEU A 312 0.91 7.19 3.69
N SER A 313 1.68 6.64 2.75
CA SER A 313 3.14 6.54 2.78
C SER A 313 3.75 7.25 1.57
N PHE A 314 5.08 7.19 1.43
CA PHE A 314 5.85 7.82 0.35
C PHE A 314 5.62 9.33 0.21
N PRO A 315 5.84 10.10 1.29
CA PRO A 315 5.77 11.55 1.19
C PRO A 315 6.90 12.11 0.32
N PHE A 316 6.62 13.15 -0.46
CA PHE A 316 7.60 13.82 -1.31
C PHE A 316 8.54 14.74 -0.52
N LYS A 317 8.16 15.11 0.70
CA LYS A 317 8.98 15.83 1.67
C LYS A 317 8.74 15.31 3.09
N HIS A 318 9.67 15.53 4.01
CA HIS A 318 9.37 15.26 5.41
C HIS A 318 8.24 16.18 5.93
N PRO A 319 7.39 15.70 6.86
CA PRO A 319 6.40 16.55 7.51
C PRO A 319 7.05 17.77 8.17
N ASP A 320 6.39 18.94 8.07
CA ASP A 320 6.92 20.22 8.54
C ASP A 320 7.16 20.24 10.07
N GLU A 321 6.44 19.41 10.83
CA GLU A 321 6.68 19.17 12.25
C GLU A 321 6.85 17.67 12.53
N TRP A 322 7.85 17.34 13.36
CA TRP A 322 8.09 15.95 13.78
C TRP A 322 6.91 15.31 14.53
N ARG A 323 6.04 16.12 15.15
CA ARG A 323 4.85 15.67 15.89
C ARG A 323 3.59 15.52 15.05
N ALA A 324 3.56 16.03 13.82
CA ALA A 324 2.35 16.02 12.98
C ALA A 324 2.07 14.65 12.32
N CYS A 325 3.08 13.78 12.25
CA CYS A 325 2.97 12.40 11.80
C CYS A 325 3.76 11.52 12.77
N LYS A 326 3.21 11.33 13.98
CA LYS A 326 3.78 10.36 14.92
C LYS A 326 3.50 8.95 14.39
N PHE A 327 4.54 8.12 14.38
CA PHE A 327 4.32 6.70 14.58
C PHE A 327 3.78 6.57 16.01
N ASN A 328 2.62 5.96 16.22
CA ASN A 328 2.15 5.64 17.57
C ASN A 328 2.93 4.43 18.12
N LEU A 329 4.26 4.57 18.21
CA LEU A 329 5.20 3.56 18.73
C LEU A 329 5.53 3.80 20.22
N ASP A 330 4.81 4.69 20.90
CA ASP A 330 4.99 4.98 22.33
C ASP A 330 4.44 3.83 23.23
N VAL A 331 4.80 2.57 22.97
CA VAL A 331 4.40 1.39 23.76
C VAL A 331 5.56 0.80 24.58
N PHE A 332 6.82 1.16 24.32
CA PHE A 332 7.93 0.70 25.17
C PHE A 332 8.85 1.85 25.56
N THR A 333 8.49 2.52 26.66
CA THR A 333 9.51 3.13 27.52
C THR A 333 10.27 1.96 28.13
N ILE A 334 11.47 1.69 27.60
CA ILE A 334 12.43 0.84 28.28
C ILE A 334 12.92 1.68 29.46
N ASP A 335 12.29 1.51 30.62
CA ASP A 335 12.87 1.98 31.87
C ASP A 335 14.19 1.22 32.06
N GLY A 336 15.28 1.96 32.05
CA GLY A 336 16.65 1.48 32.24
C GLY A 336 17.01 1.24 33.69
#